data_AF-A0A356PD79-F1
#
_entry.id   AF-A0A356PD79-F1
#
_cell.length_a   1.000
_cell.length_b   1.000
_cell.length_c   1.000
_cell.angle_alpha   90.00
_cell.angle_beta   90.00
_cell.angle_gamma   90.00
#
_symmetry.space_group_name_H-M   'P 1'
#
loop_
_entity.id
_entity.type
_entity.pdbx_description
1 polymer ?
#
loop_
_entity_poly.entity_id
_entity_poly.type
_entity_poly.pdbx_seq_one_letter_code
_entity_poly.pdbx_strand_id
1 'polypeptide(L)' 'MLTKGTLYVCATPIGNLGDITLRVLDTLREVDLIAAEDTRHSRKLLQHYQITTHMTSYH' A
#
# COMPACT_ATOMS: atom_id res chain seq x y z
N MET A 1 -8.74 23.74 -10.90
CA MET A 1 -7.31 23.75 -10.57
C MET A 1 -6.78 22.32 -10.70
N LEU A 2 -5.63 22.12 -11.35
CA LEU A 2 -4.97 20.80 -11.37
C LEU A 2 -4.31 20.57 -10.01
N THR A 3 -4.85 19.64 -9.22
CA THR A 3 -4.19 19.12 -8.02
C THR A 3 -3.02 18.24 -8.45
N LYS A 4 -1.82 18.50 -7.92
CA LYS A 4 -0.64 17.67 -8.19
C LYS A 4 -0.80 16.30 -7.55
N GLY A 5 -0.39 15.25 -8.25
CA GLY A 5 -0.27 13.91 -7.68
C GLY A 5 0.79 13.88 -6.57
N THR A 6 0.61 12.99 -5.60
CA THR A 6 1.55 12.78 -4.49
C THR A 6 2.01 11.32 -4.47
N LEU A 7 3.33 11.11 -4.34
CA LEU A 7 3.91 9.79 -4.14
C LEU A 7 4.15 9.57 -2.65
N TYR A 8 3.55 8.52 -2.10
CA TYR A 8 3.79 8.08 -0.73
C TYR A 8 4.70 6.85 -0.73
N VAL A 9 5.85 6.95 -0.07
CA VAL A 9 6.73 5.80 0.17
C VAL A 9 6.35 5.18 1.50
N CYS A 10 5.72 4.01 1.45
CA CYS A 10 5.22 3.30 2.61
C CYS A 10 6.11 2.10 2.94
N ALA A 11 6.68 2.06 4.14
CA ALA A 11 7.40 0.88 4.62
C ALA A 11 6.42 -0.27 4.88
N THR A 12 6.77 -1.47 4.41
CA THR A 12 6.05 -2.71 4.72
C THR A 12 6.74 -3.45 5.87
N PRO A 13 5.98 -4.23 6.67
CA PRO A 13 6.59 -5.06 7.71
C PRO A 13 7.53 -6.11 7.13
N ILE A 14 8.60 -6.42 7.87
CA ILE A 14 9.61 -7.43 7.48
C ILE A 14 9.30 -8.84 8.02
N GLY A 15 8.12 -9.03 8.62
CA GLY A 15 7.68 -10.34 9.11
C GLY A 15 6.41 -10.28 9.96
N ASN A 16 6.37 -9.38 10.96
CA ASN A 16 5.20 -9.21 11.81
C ASN A 16 4.25 -8.17 11.22
N LEU A 17 3.05 -8.58 10.80
CA LEU A 17 2.05 -7.67 10.21
C LEU A 17 1.73 -6.49 11.13
N GLY A 18 1.73 -6.72 12.46
CA GLY A 18 1.44 -5.68 13.46
C GLY A 18 2.44 -4.52 13.51
N ASP A 19 3.60 -4.62 12.86
CA ASP A 19 4.59 -3.54 12.81
C ASP A 19 4.19 -2.43 11.81
N ILE A 20 3.12 -2.64 11.02
CA ILE A 20 2.61 -1.62 10.11
C ILE A 20 1.98 -0.46 10.89
N THR A 21 2.26 0.77 10.46
CA THR A 21 1.68 1.96 11.11
C THR A 21 0.26 2.23 10.62
N LEU A 22 -0.58 2.79 11.48
CA LEU A 22 -1.95 3.21 11.12
C LEU A 22 -1.95 4.15 9.90
N ARG A 23 -1.02 5.11 9.85
CA ARG A 23 -0.89 6.05 8.72
C ARG A 23 -0.64 5.35 7.39
N VAL A 24 0.17 4.28 7.37
CA VAL A 24 0.39 3.50 6.15
C VAL A 24 -0.90 2.81 5.72
N LEU A 25 -1.63 2.20 6.66
CA LEU A 25 -2.91 1.56 6.35
C LEU A 25 -3.91 2.56 5.75
N ASP A 26 -4.02 3.75 6.34
CA ASP A 26 -4.92 4.80 5.85
C ASP A 26 -4.48 5.30 4.48
N THR A 27 -3.19 5.54 4.29
CA THR A 27 -2.63 5.94 2.99
C THR A 27 -2.94 4.90 1.91
N LEU A 28 -2.71 3.62 2.19
CA LEU A 28 -2.97 2.54 1.23
C LEU A 28 -4.46 2.38 0.90
N ARG A 29 -5.38 2.80 1.78
CA ARG A 29 -6.83 2.80 1.52
C ARG A 29 -7.29 4.00 0.67
N GLU A 30 -6.60 5.13 0.75
CA GLU A 30 -7.03 6.39 0.15
C GLU A 30 -6.40 6.69 -1.22
N VAL A 31 -5.22 6.12 -1.52
CA VAL A 31 -4.56 6.35 -2.81
C VAL A 31 -5.30 5.70 -3.97
N ASP A 32 -5.21 6.29 -5.16
CA ASP A 32 -5.84 5.74 -6.37
C ASP A 32 -5.15 4.46 -6.86
N LEU A 33 -3.85 4.30 -6.56
CA LEU A 33 -3.02 3.20 -7.06
C LEU A 33 -1.92 2.84 -6.05
N ILE A 34 -1.72 1.55 -5.85
CA ILE A 34 -0.57 0.99 -5.14
C ILE A 34 0.39 0.38 -6.18
N ALA A 35 1.64 0.86 -6.20
CA ALA A 35 2.71 0.22 -6.93
C ALA A 35 3.52 -0.66 -5.97
N ALA A 36 3.70 -1.94 -6.29
CA ALA A 36 4.44 -2.88 -5.46
C ALA A 36 5.46 -3.67 -6.28
N GLU A 37 6.63 -3.92 -5.69
CA GLU A 37 7.67 -4.80 -6.27
C GLU A 37 7.12 -6.23 -6.38
N ASP A 38 6.95 -6.95 -5.26
CA ASP A 38 6.25 -8.24 -5.28
C ASP A 38 4.76 -8.07 -4.94
N THR A 39 3.93 -8.10 -5.98
CA THR A 39 2.47 -8.03 -5.86
C THR A 39 1.85 -9.22 -5.14
N ARG A 40 2.50 -10.39 -5.09
CA ARG A 40 1.99 -11.58 -4.37
C ARG A 40 2.17 -11.42 -2.87
N HIS A 41 3.33 -10.88 -2.45
CA HIS A 41 3.58 -10.56 -1.05
C HIS A 41 2.64 -9.43 -0.59
N SER A 42 2.59 -8.34 -1.34
CA SER A 42 1.77 -7.18 -1.01
C SER A 42 0.27 -7.52 -0.98
N ARG A 43 -0.21 -8.42 -1.86
CA ARG A 43 -1.62 -8.88 -1.84
C ARG A 43 -2.01 -9.52 -0.50
N LYS A 44 -1.12 -10.28 0.15
CA LYS A 44 -1.40 -10.88 1.46
C LYS A 44 -1.57 -9.82 2.54
N LEU A 45 -0.70 -8.80 2.54
CA LEU A 45 -0.79 -7.65 3.44
C LEU A 45 -2.11 -6.90 3.24
N LEU A 46 -2.45 -6.56 2.00
CA LEU A 46 -3.68 -5.83 1.66
C LEU A 46 -4.92 -6.64 2.06
N GLN A 47 -4.95 -7.95 1.79
CA GLN A 47 -6.06 -8.82 2.21
C GLN A 47 -6.22 -8.88 3.74
N HIS A 48 -5.12 -9.01 4.49
CA HIS A 48 -5.16 -9.04 5.96
C HIS A 48 -5.82 -7.78 6.54
N TYR A 49 -5.55 -6.62 5.94
CA TYR A 49 -6.09 -5.32 6.37
C TYR A 49 -7.34 -4.87 5.60
N GLN A 50 -7.92 -5.75 4.76
CA GLN A 50 -9.13 -5.51 3.97
C GLN A 50 -9.01 -4.27 3.07
N ILE A 51 -7.83 -4.06 2.48
CA ILE A 51 -7.55 -2.96 1.55
C ILE A 51 -7.81 -3.45 0.12
N THR A 52 -8.73 -2.77 -0.57
CA THR A 52 -9.19 -3.15 -1.92
C THR A 52 -8.64 -2.25 -3.03
N THR A 53 -7.77 -1.30 -2.69
CA THR A 53 -7.14 -0.37 -3.63
C THR A 53 -6.44 -1.11 -4.78
N HIS A 54 -6.57 -0.58 -5.99
CA HIS A 54 -5.96 -1.19 -7.17
C HIS A 54 -4.43 -1.25 -7.03
N MET A 55 -3.85 -2.40 -7.36
CA MET A 55 -2.40 -2.63 -7.25
C MET A 55 -1.82 -3.05 -8.58
N THR A 56 -0.71 -2.41 -8.97
CA THR A 56 0.11 -2.77 -10.12
C THR A 56 1.50 -3.24 -9.69
N SER A 57 2.14 -4.07 -10.51
CA SER A 57 3.56 -4.37 -10.35
C SER A 57 4.41 -3.17 -10.76
N TYR A 58 5.51 -2.93 -10.03
CA TYR A 58 6.54 -1.98 -10.39
C TYR A 58 7.92 -2.60 -10.12
N HIS A 59 8.72 -2.72 -11.17
CA HIS A 59 10.09 -3.24 -11.17
C HIS A 59 10.97 -2.34 -12.03
#